data_AF-A0A958H9V3-F1
#
_entry.id   AF-A0A958H9V3-F1
#
_cell.length_a   1.000
_cell.length_b   1.000
_cell.length_c   1.000
_cell.angle_alpha   90.00
_cell.angle_beta   90.00
_cell.angle_gamma   90.00
#
_symmetry.space_group_name_H-M   'P 1'
#
loop_
_entity.id
_entity.type
_entity.pdbx_description
1 polymer ?
#
loop_
_entity_poly.entity_id
_entity_poly.type
_entity_poly.pdbx_seq_one_letter_code
_entity_poly.pdbx_strand_id
1 'polypeptide(L)'
;MQALLADQQPASNRAAQAATPCVAGFAGAYPCDNVDLLAYMPLATFGSSSGNDSWGWTDPLTGKEYALMGLRDGTGFVDISDPENPLYLGKLPTRTSSSTWRDIKVFDNYAFVVSEASGHGMQVFDLTQLRNVPNPP
;
A
#
# COMPACT_ATOMS: atom_id res chain seq x y z
N MET A 1 4.05 29.67 24.45
CA MET A 1 4.64 29.16 23.19
C MET A 1 5.14 27.73 23.41
N GLN A 2 4.25 26.79 23.79
CA GLN A 2 4.60 25.39 24.11
C GLN A 2 3.43 24.44 23.82
N ALA A 3 2.70 24.64 22.71
CA ALA A 3 1.58 23.76 22.33
C ALA A 3 1.72 23.17 20.91
N LEU A 4 2.94 23.09 20.37
CA LEU A 4 3.21 22.64 18.99
C LEU A 4 3.99 21.32 18.90
N LEU A 5 4.20 20.60 20.02
CA LEU A 5 5.09 19.43 20.05
C LEU A 5 4.41 18.09 20.41
N ALA A 6 3.09 18.04 20.58
CA ALA A 6 2.43 16.79 21.00
C ALA A 6 2.19 15.77 19.87
N ASP A 7 2.12 16.18 18.60
CA ASP A 7 1.62 15.30 17.51
C ASP A 7 2.63 14.97 16.39
N GLN A 8 3.91 15.23 16.60
CA GLN A 8 4.97 14.93 15.63
C GLN A 8 5.53 13.50 15.79
N GLN A 9 4.70 12.48 16.05
CA GLN A 9 5.15 11.12 15.75
C GLN A 9 5.18 10.97 14.22
N PRO A 10 6.35 10.73 13.60
CA PRO A 10 6.44 10.52 12.17
C PRO A 10 5.49 9.38 11.78
N ALA A 11 4.83 9.51 10.62
CA ALA A 11 3.89 8.51 10.13
C ALA A 11 4.47 7.09 10.18
N SER A 12 5.80 6.93 10.10
CA SER A 12 6.51 5.66 10.23
C SER A 12 6.29 4.87 11.53
N ASN A 13 5.78 5.49 12.61
CA ASN A 13 5.63 4.86 13.94
C ASN A 13 4.17 4.74 14.41
N ARG A 14 3.18 4.89 13.53
CA ARG A 14 1.76 4.77 13.90
C ARG A 14 1.27 3.34 13.73
N ALA A 15 0.42 2.87 14.64
CA ALA A 15 -0.27 1.59 14.52
C ALA A 15 -1.34 1.68 13.42
N ALA A 16 -1.83 0.54 12.93
CA ALA A 16 -2.96 0.50 12.00
C ALA A 16 -4.16 1.25 12.61
N GLN A 17 -4.85 2.02 11.79
CA GLN A 17 -5.94 2.90 12.24
C GLN A 17 -7.21 2.56 11.47
N ALA A 18 -8.32 2.43 12.19
CA ALA A 18 -9.65 2.20 11.63
C ALA A 18 -10.25 3.52 11.09
N ALA A 19 -11.42 3.41 10.46
CA ALA A 19 -12.15 4.53 9.90
C ALA A 19 -12.27 5.69 10.89
N THR A 20 -11.75 6.85 10.49
CA THR A 20 -11.65 8.06 11.29
C THR A 20 -12.26 9.23 10.50
N PRO A 21 -13.46 9.70 10.90
CA PRO A 21 -14.11 10.81 10.23
C PRO A 21 -13.31 12.12 10.33
N CYS A 22 -13.43 12.95 9.30
CA CYS A 22 -12.88 14.30 9.28
C CYS A 22 -13.74 15.22 10.16
N VAL A 23 -13.26 15.49 11.38
CA VAL A 23 -13.94 16.37 12.33
C VAL A 23 -13.03 17.55 12.66
N ALA A 24 -13.56 18.77 12.47
CA ALA A 24 -12.84 20.01 12.73
C ALA A 24 -11.48 20.12 11.98
N GLY A 25 -11.41 19.59 10.75
CA GLY A 25 -10.23 19.66 9.88
C GLY A 25 -9.18 18.57 10.13
N PHE A 26 -9.49 17.57 10.95
CA PHE A 26 -8.59 16.44 11.23
C PHE A 26 -9.30 15.09 11.18
N ALA A 27 -8.64 14.10 10.58
CA ALA A 27 -8.96 12.69 10.66
C ALA A 27 -7.84 12.01 11.47
N GLY A 28 -8.03 11.93 12.79
CA GLY A 28 -6.97 11.55 13.72
C GLY A 28 -5.88 12.62 13.72
N ALA A 29 -4.64 12.23 13.46
CA ALA A 29 -3.51 13.16 13.39
C ALA A 29 -3.15 13.57 11.94
N TYR A 30 -4.08 13.41 10.99
CA TYR A 30 -3.93 13.83 9.60
C TYR A 30 -4.86 15.00 9.31
N PRO A 31 -4.35 16.14 8.80
CA PRO A 31 -5.20 17.21 8.29
C PRO A 31 -6.11 16.67 7.18
N CYS A 32 -7.36 17.10 7.18
CA CYS A 32 -8.37 16.70 6.19
C CYS A 32 -9.26 17.87 5.79
N ASP A 33 -9.83 17.79 4.59
CA ASP A 33 -10.85 18.72 4.09
C ASP A 33 -11.92 17.91 3.35
N ASN A 34 -13.06 17.67 4.00
CA ASN A 34 -14.18 16.86 3.49
C ASN A 34 -13.77 15.46 2.99
N VAL A 35 -12.73 14.87 3.58
CA VAL A 35 -12.26 13.52 3.28
C VAL A 35 -11.97 12.76 4.57
N ASP A 36 -12.57 11.59 4.71
CA ASP A 36 -12.35 10.72 5.87
C ASP A 36 -11.14 9.80 5.63
N LEU A 37 -10.45 9.45 6.71
CA LEU A 37 -9.40 8.42 6.67
C LEU A 37 -10.06 7.07 6.95
N LEU A 38 -10.27 6.25 5.92
CA LEU A 38 -10.97 4.96 6.09
C LEU A 38 -10.07 3.88 6.70
N ALA A 39 -8.78 3.88 6.36
CA ALA A 39 -7.81 2.97 6.95
C ALA A 39 -6.39 3.52 6.86
N TYR A 40 -5.53 3.09 7.78
CA TYR A 40 -4.09 3.32 7.73
C TYR A 40 -3.31 2.02 7.93
N MET A 41 -2.41 1.70 6.99
CA MET A 41 -1.51 0.55 7.06
C MET A 41 -0.06 1.02 7.13
N PRO A 42 0.66 0.82 8.25
CA PRO A 42 2.06 1.22 8.36
C PRO A 42 2.97 0.34 7.48
N LEU A 43 4.14 0.87 7.13
CA LEU A 43 5.15 0.12 6.35
C LEU A 43 5.58 -1.20 7.03
N ALA A 44 5.49 -1.25 8.37
CA ALA A 44 5.74 -2.44 9.17
C ALA A 44 4.78 -3.60 8.83
N THR A 45 3.53 -3.33 8.44
CA THR A 45 2.57 -4.34 7.97
C THR A 45 3.10 -5.09 6.75
N PHE A 46 3.81 -4.40 5.86
CA PHE A 46 4.43 -4.98 4.68
C PHE A 46 5.81 -5.60 4.94
N GLY A 47 6.31 -5.51 6.18
CA GLY A 47 7.69 -5.87 6.51
C GLY A 47 8.72 -5.09 5.68
N SER A 48 8.46 -3.81 5.39
CA SER A 48 9.34 -2.95 4.61
C SER A 48 9.67 -1.65 5.33
N SER A 49 10.71 -0.94 4.88
CA SER A 49 11.19 0.29 5.52
C SER A 49 10.95 1.56 4.69
N SER A 50 10.57 1.42 3.42
CA SER A 50 10.16 2.53 2.57
C SER A 50 9.20 2.03 1.48
N GLY A 51 8.39 2.94 0.97
CA GLY A 51 7.58 2.76 -0.22
C GLY A 51 7.60 4.02 -1.07
N ASN A 52 7.34 3.89 -2.37
CA ASN A 52 7.58 4.98 -3.32
C ASN A 52 6.53 5.12 -4.42
N ASP A 53 5.64 4.14 -4.56
CA ASP A 53 4.60 4.12 -5.59
C ASP A 53 3.35 3.40 -5.07
N SER A 54 2.20 3.78 -5.62
CA SER A 54 0.91 3.16 -5.35
C SER A 54 0.12 3.11 -6.65
N TRP A 55 -0.39 1.93 -7.02
CA TRP A 55 -1.23 1.73 -8.18
C TRP A 55 -2.47 0.91 -7.82
N GLY A 56 -3.49 0.94 -8.68
CA GLY A 56 -4.76 0.24 -8.46
C GLY A 56 -5.04 -0.80 -9.54
N TRP A 57 -5.75 -1.86 -9.16
CA TRP A 57 -6.39 -2.79 -10.10
C TRP A 57 -7.77 -3.18 -9.58
N THR A 58 -8.78 -3.06 -10.44
CA THR A 58 -10.10 -3.62 -10.19
C THR A 58 -10.20 -4.93 -10.98
N ASP A 59 -10.46 -6.04 -10.29
CA ASP A 59 -10.64 -7.33 -10.92
C ASP A 59 -11.90 -7.32 -11.79
N PRO A 60 -11.79 -7.42 -13.13
CA PRO A 60 -12.94 -7.34 -14.02
C PRO A 60 -13.93 -8.50 -13.83
N LEU A 61 -13.53 -9.60 -13.18
CA LEU A 61 -14.41 -10.74 -12.93
C LEU A 61 -15.20 -10.60 -11.62
N THR A 62 -14.55 -10.12 -10.56
CA THR A 62 -15.12 -10.14 -9.20
C THR A 62 -15.56 -8.75 -8.71
N GLY A 63 -15.11 -7.68 -9.36
CA GLY A 63 -15.30 -6.30 -8.92
C GLY A 63 -14.44 -5.92 -7.70
N LYS A 64 -13.62 -6.84 -7.19
CA LYS A 64 -12.70 -6.55 -6.08
C LYS A 64 -11.66 -5.51 -6.48
N GLU A 65 -11.35 -4.62 -5.56
CA GLU A 65 -10.37 -3.56 -5.76
C GLU A 65 -9.10 -3.87 -4.97
N TYR A 66 -7.96 -3.62 -5.61
CA TYR A 66 -6.65 -3.93 -5.05
C TYR A 66 -5.73 -2.72 -5.13
N ALA A 67 -5.04 -2.43 -4.03
CA ALA A 67 -3.91 -1.52 -4.02
C ALA A 67 -2.61 -2.32 -4.19
N LEU A 68 -1.76 -1.84 -5.10
CA LEU A 68 -0.43 -2.36 -5.38
C LEU A 68 0.59 -1.33 -4.87
N MET A 69 1.40 -1.72 -3.90
CA MET A 69 2.31 -0.82 -3.21
C MET A 69 3.77 -1.10 -3.63
N GLY A 70 4.44 -0.12 -4.21
CA GLY A 70 5.88 -0.15 -4.46
C GLY A 70 6.63 0.01 -3.14
N LEU A 71 7.35 -1.03 -2.73
CA LEU A 71 8.11 -1.09 -1.48
C LEU A 71 9.61 -1.22 -1.76
N ARG A 72 10.48 -0.96 -0.77
CA ARG A 72 11.94 -1.08 -0.91
C ARG A 72 12.43 -2.44 -1.41
N ASP A 73 11.73 -3.49 -1.03
CA ASP A 73 12.12 -4.89 -1.18
C ASP A 73 11.14 -5.70 -2.02
N GLY A 74 10.15 -5.07 -2.64
CA GLY A 74 9.17 -5.75 -3.49
C GLY A 74 7.93 -4.93 -3.79
N THR A 75 6.88 -5.60 -4.23
CA THR A 75 5.55 -5.03 -4.47
C THR A 75 4.55 -5.70 -3.53
N GLY A 76 3.91 -4.92 -2.65
CA GLY A 76 2.84 -5.40 -1.77
C GLY A 76 1.48 -5.37 -2.46
N PHE A 77 0.62 -6.32 -2.13
CA PHE A 77 -0.74 -6.41 -2.65
C PHE A 77 -1.73 -6.34 -1.49
N VAL A 78 -2.74 -5.48 -1.61
CA VAL A 78 -3.76 -5.26 -0.58
C VAL A 78 -5.13 -5.36 -1.24
N ASP A 79 -6.01 -6.20 -0.73
CA ASP A 79 -7.45 -6.17 -1.07
C ASP A 79 -8.07 -5.00 -0.30
N ILE A 80 -8.63 -4.05 -1.05
CA ILE A 80 -9.27 -2.83 -0.52
C ILE A 80 -10.77 -2.80 -0.81
N SER A 81 -11.37 -3.97 -1.14
CA SER A 81 -12.81 -4.08 -1.45
C SER A 81 -13.69 -3.69 -0.26
N ASP A 82 -13.20 -3.89 0.96
CA ASP A 82 -13.69 -3.22 2.16
C ASP A 82 -12.67 -2.12 2.54
N PRO A 83 -12.96 -0.84 2.25
CA PRO A 83 -11.99 0.23 2.43
C PRO A 83 -11.72 0.56 3.91
N GLU A 84 -12.58 0.14 4.84
CA GLU A 84 -12.37 0.28 6.28
C GLU A 84 -11.54 -0.86 6.86
N ASN A 85 -11.51 -2.01 6.19
CA ASN A 85 -10.80 -3.22 6.61
C ASN A 85 -9.90 -3.79 5.50
N PRO A 86 -8.88 -3.03 5.03
CA PRO A 86 -7.99 -3.50 3.98
C PRO A 86 -7.18 -4.72 4.43
N LEU A 87 -7.05 -5.71 3.54
CA LEU A 87 -6.41 -6.98 3.81
C LEU A 87 -5.09 -7.10 3.04
N TYR A 88 -3.97 -7.17 3.75
CA TYR A 88 -2.67 -7.44 3.13
C TYR A 88 -2.60 -8.89 2.63
N LEU A 89 -2.45 -9.09 1.32
CA LEU A 89 -2.44 -10.41 0.69
C LEU A 89 -1.04 -11.01 0.56
N GLY A 90 0.00 -10.19 0.65
CA GLY A 90 1.38 -10.60 0.51
C GLY A 90 2.17 -9.70 -0.43
N LYS A 91 3.39 -10.12 -0.74
CA LYS A 91 4.38 -9.32 -1.46
C LYS A 91 5.12 -10.16 -2.51
N LEU A 92 5.28 -9.61 -3.70
CA LEU A 92 6.22 -10.10 -4.70
C LEU A 92 7.61 -9.52 -4.37
N PRO A 93 8.61 -10.33 -3.97
CA PRO A 93 9.95 -9.82 -3.66
C PRO A 93 10.63 -9.23 -4.90
N THR A 94 11.52 -8.25 -4.65
CA THR A 94 12.42 -7.71 -5.69
C THR A 94 13.18 -8.84 -6.36
N ARG A 95 13.33 -8.78 -7.70
CA ARG A 95 14.05 -9.81 -8.46
C ARG A 95 15.54 -9.85 -8.15
N THR A 96 16.14 -8.70 -7.80
CA THR A 96 17.58 -8.58 -7.58
C THR A 96 17.87 -8.05 -6.18
N SER A 97 18.24 -6.78 -6.06
CA SER A 97 18.52 -6.13 -4.79
C SER A 97 17.39 -5.18 -4.40
N SER A 98 17.35 -4.83 -3.12
CA SER A 98 16.41 -3.81 -2.64
C SER A 98 16.82 -2.44 -3.16
N SER A 99 15.83 -1.72 -3.69
CA SER A 99 15.90 -0.30 -4.03
C SER A 99 14.54 0.30 -3.71
N THR A 100 14.54 1.50 -3.15
CA THR A 100 13.28 2.21 -2.85
C THR A 100 12.49 2.47 -4.12
N TRP A 101 13.14 2.68 -5.26
CA TRP A 101 12.47 3.14 -6.47
C TRP A 101 11.92 1.97 -7.29
N ARG A 102 10.58 1.93 -7.34
CA ARG A 102 9.78 0.93 -8.05
C ARG A 102 8.59 1.63 -8.72
N ASP A 103 8.24 1.26 -9.94
CA ASP A 103 7.04 1.78 -10.61
C ASP A 103 6.20 0.59 -11.08
N ILE A 104 4.89 0.70 -10.87
CA ILE A 104 3.92 -0.36 -11.14
C ILE A 104 2.89 0.17 -12.12
N LYS A 105 2.64 -0.58 -13.19
CA LYS A 105 1.55 -0.31 -14.12
C LYS A 105 0.79 -1.58 -14.41
N VAL A 106 -0.51 -1.45 -14.61
CA VAL A 106 -1.39 -2.58 -14.89
C VAL A 106 -1.91 -2.47 -16.31
N PHE A 107 -1.86 -3.58 -17.04
CA PHE A 107 -2.53 -3.77 -18.31
C PHE A 107 -3.24 -5.12 -18.29
N ASP A 108 -4.53 -5.12 -18.60
CA ASP A 108 -5.45 -6.23 -18.34
C ASP A 108 -5.33 -6.74 -16.89
N ASN A 109 -5.01 -8.03 -16.72
CA ASN A 109 -4.85 -8.65 -15.41
C ASN A 109 -3.38 -8.79 -15.00
N TYR A 110 -2.47 -8.02 -15.60
CA TYR A 110 -1.04 -8.15 -15.34
C TYR A 110 -0.46 -6.85 -14.77
N ALA A 111 0.27 -6.97 -13.66
CA ALA A 111 1.12 -5.91 -13.13
C ALA A 111 2.52 -6.02 -13.73
N PHE A 112 2.99 -4.92 -14.29
CA PHE A 112 4.34 -4.73 -14.81
C PHE A 112 5.09 -3.86 -13.82
N VAL A 113 6.15 -4.42 -13.25
CA VAL A 113 6.90 -3.82 -12.14
C VAL A 113 8.35 -3.63 -12.57
N VAL A 114 8.82 -2.39 -12.51
CA VAL A 114 10.21 -2.02 -12.82
C VAL A 114 10.90 -1.41 -11.61
N SER A 115 12.23 -1.47 -11.58
CA SER A 115 13.05 -0.81 -10.57
C SER A 115 14.39 -0.42 -11.18
N GLU A 116 15.00 0.64 -10.65
CA GLU A 116 16.37 1.03 -11.03
C GLU A 116 17.45 0.09 -10.46
N ALA A 117 17.07 -0.85 -9.59
CA ALA A 117 17.99 -1.83 -9.05
C ALA A 117 18.73 -2.56 -10.18
N SER A 118 20.06 -2.66 -10.05
CA SER A 118 20.91 -3.26 -11.08
C SER A 118 20.41 -4.66 -11.45
N GLY A 119 20.22 -4.89 -12.75
CA GLY A 119 19.74 -6.16 -13.30
C GLY A 119 18.29 -6.55 -12.94
N HIS A 120 17.48 -5.65 -12.38
CA HIS A 120 16.09 -5.95 -12.00
C HIS A 120 15.24 -6.35 -13.20
N GLY A 121 15.38 -5.61 -14.31
CA GLY A 121 14.51 -5.76 -15.48
C GLY A 121 13.05 -5.42 -15.14
N MET A 122 12.13 -6.13 -15.79
CA MET A 122 10.69 -6.01 -15.56
C MET A 122 10.15 -7.33 -15.00
N GLN A 123 9.49 -7.27 -13.85
CA GLN A 123 8.69 -8.38 -13.34
C GLN A 123 7.27 -8.24 -13.88
N VAL A 124 6.68 -9.35 -14.32
CA VAL A 124 5.27 -9.41 -14.72
C VAL A 124 4.56 -10.35 -13.76
N PHE A 125 3.49 -9.87 -13.12
CA PHE A 125 2.71 -10.64 -12.16
C PHE A 125 1.26 -10.74 -12.64
N ASP A 126 0.72 -11.96 -12.65
CA ASP A 126 -0.68 -12.21 -12.95
C ASP A 126 -1.53 -11.92 -11.71
N LEU A 127 -2.28 -10.82 -11.76
CA LEU A 127 -3.11 -10.33 -10.66
C LEU A 127 -4.28 -11.25 -10.35
N THR A 128 -4.69 -12.11 -11.30
CA THR A 128 -5.76 -13.08 -11.03
C THR A 128 -5.38 -14.10 -9.95
N GLN A 129 -4.08 -14.27 -9.68
CA GLN A 129 -3.60 -15.10 -8.57
C GLN A 129 -4.05 -14.56 -7.20
N LEU A 130 -4.32 -13.26 -7.07
CA LEU A 130 -4.79 -12.62 -5.83
C LEU A 130 -6.22 -13.04 -5.44
N ARG A 131 -6.99 -13.66 -6.34
CA ARG A 131 -8.35 -14.13 -6.06
C ARG A 131 -8.39 -15.24 -5.02
N ASN A 132 -7.33 -16.04 -4.93
CA ASN A 132 -7.29 -17.27 -4.15
C ASN A 132 -6.01 -17.34 -3.30
N VAL A 133 -5.81 -16.36 -2.41
CA VAL A 133 -4.69 -16.37 -1.45
C VAL A 133 -5.13 -17.08 -0.17
N PRO A 134 -4.67 -18.32 0.09
CA PRO A 134 -4.97 -19.00 1.35
C PRO A 134 -4.07 -18.45 2.46
N ASN A 135 -4.67 -18.09 3.60
CA ASN A 135 -3.98 -17.63 4.81
C ASN A 135 -3.03 -16.45 4.54
N PRO A 136 -3.57 -15.25 4.27
CA PRO A 136 -2.77 -14.04 4.16
C PRO A 136 -1.91 -13.81 5.43
N PRO A 137 -0.75 -13.12 5.31
CA PRO A 137 0.21 -12.95 6.40
C PRO A 137 -0.31 -12.26 7.66
#